data_AF-A0A7S3THN5-F1
#
_entry.id   AF-A0A7S3THN5-F1
#
_cell.length_a   1.000
_cell.length_b   1.000
_cell.length_c   1.000
_cell.angle_alpha   90.00
_cell.angle_beta   90.00
_cell.angle_gamma   90.00
#
_symmetry.space_group_name_H-M   'P 1'
#
loop_
_entity.id
_entity.type
_entity.pdbx_description
1 polymer ?
#
loop_
_entity_poly.entity_id
_entity_poly.type
_entity_poly.pdbx_seq_one_letter_code
_entity_poly.pdbx_strand_id
1 'polypeptide(L)'
;GAIAMKRARPRVVATEKVASLLESIDHARQQIETLLSGLQVANAEAKSEVSSERESLEEQAQALQDEIAMMEQQAGSLGERVKLDIGGHRFTTSRTTLCARESMLATMFSGRHQIATDEDGYTFIDRDGRNFHHILNFLRTGEIMLPETEAARRELLAEADFYQFTALLEIFGRGRFERELGALNVAMRERETELRRLFAQEPKHPRLLAPHLDLVDVFANLDSFRPAHDESWQQLSGHMMLHGEHRLKHGTLLYPQPGYRPDEGTVALLSMRQWAKLDERRAVARSVCSDLATFRETFSHMTSQRLDGFDMSNMVVAGGSVLASLLFSHAGDTPAADVLRRQRSKHLQGMNFDDSDIDIFLIGLSEAAATQRIQDLYDHLRAVGGDTTVVRTKLAVTFIQDRLTNHRMPRVIQVVLRIYQSPAEVLAGFDVDACCVAYDGERVWASSRARRAINGMVNVADESRQSLTYESRLFKYSARGFAVCVPGFDSSRVPLDLFDRNIGDVHGVAKLLLLE
;
A
#
# COMPACT_ATOMS: atom_id res chain seq x y z
N GLY A 1 -12.14 18.79 85.94
CA GLY A 1 -11.43 19.37 84.77
C GLY A 1 -10.56 18.30 84.17
N ALA A 2 -10.68 18.09 82.87
CA ALA A 2 -10.00 17.06 82.12
C ALA A 2 -8.47 17.31 81.98
N ILE A 3 -7.71 16.22 81.75
CA ILE A 3 -6.72 15.99 80.66
C ILE A 3 -5.50 15.13 81.10
N ALA A 4 -5.46 13.91 80.53
CA ALA A 4 -4.32 13.06 80.08
C ALA A 4 -3.31 12.47 81.10
N MET A 5 -2.67 11.31 80.93
CA MET A 5 -2.27 10.54 79.73
C MET A 5 -2.11 9.02 80.03
N LYS A 6 -2.47 8.22 79.02
CA LYS A 6 -1.78 7.05 78.41
C LYS A 6 -1.12 5.95 79.28
N ARG A 7 -1.48 4.68 79.05
CA ARG A 7 -0.66 3.61 78.37
C ARG A 7 -1.18 2.19 78.65
N ALA A 8 -1.93 1.61 77.71
CA ALA A 8 -2.04 0.17 77.41
C ALA A 8 -2.81 0.10 76.06
N ARG A 9 -2.41 -0.56 74.97
CA ARG A 9 -1.64 -1.79 74.76
C ARG A 9 -0.94 -1.72 73.37
N PRO A 10 0.40 -1.59 73.29
CA PRO A 10 1.12 -1.69 72.00
C PRO A 10 1.50 -3.13 71.61
N ARG A 11 1.42 -4.08 72.56
CA ARG A 11 2.12 -5.37 72.44
C ARG A 11 1.34 -6.48 71.70
N VAL A 12 0.01 -6.45 71.71
CA VAL A 12 -0.86 -7.49 71.10
C VAL A 12 -1.15 -7.21 69.61
N VAL A 13 -1.29 -5.94 69.24
CA VAL A 13 -1.52 -5.53 67.83
C VAL A 13 -0.24 -5.68 67.00
N ALA A 14 0.94 -5.56 67.62
CA ALA A 14 2.22 -5.79 66.96
C ALA A 14 2.45 -7.27 66.62
N THR A 15 1.99 -8.20 67.45
CA THR A 15 2.18 -9.65 67.24
C THR A 15 1.31 -10.20 66.11
N GLU A 16 0.07 -9.74 65.95
CA GLU A 16 -0.81 -10.17 64.86
C GLU A 16 -0.34 -9.66 63.48
N LYS A 17 0.13 -8.41 63.42
CA LYS A 17 0.73 -7.86 62.18
C LYS A 17 2.01 -8.59 61.76
N VAL A 18 2.84 -8.99 62.73
CA VAL A 18 4.05 -9.77 62.45
C VAL A 18 3.69 -11.17 61.94
N ALA A 19 2.69 -11.83 62.53
CA ALA A 19 2.22 -13.14 62.06
C ALA A 19 1.67 -13.08 60.62
N SER A 20 0.83 -12.08 60.30
CA SER A 20 0.29 -11.92 58.93
C SER A 20 1.38 -11.58 57.90
N LEU A 21 2.42 -10.83 58.30
CA LEU A 21 3.56 -10.54 57.43
C LEU A 21 4.41 -11.79 57.17
N LEU A 22 4.59 -12.65 58.18
CA LEU A 22 5.32 -13.91 58.02
C LEU A 22 4.59 -14.87 57.06
N GLU A 23 3.26 -15.01 57.20
CA GLU A 23 2.44 -15.79 56.26
C GLU A 23 2.51 -15.23 54.83
N SER A 24 2.50 -13.91 54.68
CA SER A 24 2.63 -13.26 53.37
C SER A 24 4.03 -13.49 52.75
N ILE A 25 5.08 -13.50 53.56
CA ILE A 25 6.45 -13.80 53.13
C ILE A 25 6.58 -15.27 52.73
N ASP A 26 6.00 -16.20 53.48
CA ASP A 26 6.04 -17.63 53.14
C ASP A 26 5.25 -17.92 51.86
N HIS A 27 4.11 -17.26 51.65
CA HIS A 27 3.36 -17.36 50.42
C HIS A 27 4.16 -16.80 49.22
N ALA A 28 4.79 -15.63 49.38
CA ALA A 28 5.66 -15.06 48.35
C ALA A 28 6.85 -15.96 48.03
N ARG A 29 7.45 -16.62 49.04
CA ARG A 29 8.53 -17.60 48.85
C ARG A 29 8.09 -18.80 48.02
N GLN A 30 6.94 -19.40 48.35
CA GLN A 30 6.40 -20.52 47.57
C GLN A 30 6.08 -20.14 46.11
N GLN A 31 5.56 -18.92 45.89
CA GLN A 31 5.34 -18.41 44.53
C GLN A 31 6.65 -18.24 43.76
N ILE A 32 7.69 -17.70 44.41
CA ILE A 32 9.02 -17.56 43.79
C ILE A 32 9.62 -18.92 43.45
N GLU A 33 9.55 -19.91 44.34
CA GLU A 33 10.06 -21.27 44.07
C GLU A 33 9.33 -21.94 42.90
N THR A 34 8.01 -21.76 42.81
CA THR A 34 7.21 -22.28 41.70
C THR A 34 7.62 -21.63 40.37
N LEU A 35 7.81 -20.31 40.36
CA LEU A 35 8.26 -19.58 39.17
C LEU A 35 9.69 -19.97 38.75
N LEU A 36 10.59 -20.18 39.71
CA LEU A 36 11.97 -20.62 39.45
C LEU A 36 12.01 -22.01 38.81
N SER A 37 11.20 -22.94 39.33
CA SER A 37 11.07 -24.29 38.74
C SER A 37 10.53 -24.22 37.30
N GLY A 38 9.49 -23.42 37.06
CA GLY A 38 8.95 -23.20 35.72
C GLY A 38 9.96 -22.60 34.74
N LEU A 39 10.75 -21.61 35.18
CA LEU A 39 11.83 -21.01 34.39
C LEU A 39 12.94 -22.01 34.04
N GLN A 40 13.27 -22.92 34.95
CA GLN A 40 14.30 -23.94 34.70
C GLN A 40 13.86 -24.94 33.62
N VAL A 41 12.60 -25.37 33.67
CA VAL A 41 12.02 -26.26 32.64
C VAL A 41 11.99 -25.57 31.28
N ALA A 42 11.45 -24.34 31.21
CA ALA A 42 11.37 -23.59 29.96
C ALA A 42 12.76 -23.31 29.35
N ASN A 43 13.78 -23.06 30.18
CA ASN A 43 15.15 -22.85 29.70
C ASN A 43 15.81 -24.15 29.21
N ALA A 44 15.47 -25.30 29.80
CA ALA A 44 15.95 -26.59 29.33
C ALA A 44 15.33 -26.96 27.97
N GLU A 45 14.02 -26.73 27.81
CA GLU A 45 13.29 -26.93 26.55
C GLU A 45 13.85 -26.02 25.44
N ALA A 46 13.97 -24.72 25.71
CA ALA A 46 14.53 -23.76 24.74
C ALA A 46 15.97 -24.11 24.33
N LYS A 47 16.80 -24.59 25.26
CA LYS A 47 18.16 -25.05 24.92
C LYS A 47 18.16 -26.30 24.04
N SER A 48 17.23 -27.22 24.28
CA SER A 48 17.10 -28.42 23.44
C SER A 48 16.65 -28.07 22.03
N GLU A 49 15.69 -27.15 21.88
CA GLU A 49 15.21 -26.68 20.57
C GLU A 49 16.31 -25.96 19.79
N VAL A 50 17.07 -25.07 20.44
CA VAL A 50 18.19 -24.37 19.78
C VAL A 50 19.29 -25.35 19.37
N SER A 51 19.53 -26.40 20.15
CA SER A 51 20.53 -27.42 19.81
C SER A 51 20.14 -28.23 18.57
N SER A 52 18.89 -28.68 18.49
CA SER A 52 18.42 -29.45 17.33
C SER A 52 18.33 -28.60 16.06
N GLU A 53 17.93 -27.34 16.17
CA GLU A 53 17.89 -26.41 15.04
C GLU A 53 19.30 -26.09 14.53
N ARG A 54 20.27 -25.94 15.43
CA ARG A 54 21.68 -25.74 15.07
C ARG A 54 22.27 -26.96 14.34
N GLU A 55 22.01 -28.18 14.80
CA GLU A 55 22.48 -29.40 14.14
C GLU A 55 21.91 -29.51 12.71
N SER A 56 20.61 -29.24 12.54
CA SER A 56 19.97 -29.21 11.22
C SER A 56 20.58 -28.16 10.28
N LEU A 57 20.90 -26.97 10.79
CA LEU A 57 21.55 -25.92 10.02
C LEU A 57 23.00 -26.26 9.66
N GLU A 58 23.73 -26.92 10.55
CA GLU A 58 25.10 -27.38 10.28
C GLU A 58 25.11 -28.47 9.19
N GLU A 59 24.15 -29.41 9.20
CA GLU A 59 23.97 -30.38 8.12
C GLU A 59 23.63 -29.73 6.78
N GLN A 60 22.72 -28.75 6.77
CA GLN A 60 22.35 -28.01 5.56
C GLN A 60 23.52 -27.18 5.01
N ALA A 61 24.30 -26.54 5.89
CA ALA A 61 25.47 -25.77 5.49
C ALA A 61 26.56 -26.65 4.86
N GLN A 62 26.76 -27.86 5.40
CA GLN A 62 27.70 -28.82 4.84
C GLN A 62 27.25 -29.31 3.45
N ALA A 63 25.95 -29.62 3.28
CA ALA A 63 25.40 -30.02 1.99
C ALA A 63 25.55 -28.91 0.92
N LEU A 64 25.35 -27.64 1.29
CA LEU A 64 25.57 -26.50 0.41
C LEU A 64 27.04 -26.31 0.06
N GLN A 65 27.97 -26.51 1.01
CA GLN A 65 29.40 -26.44 0.73
C GLN A 65 29.86 -27.54 -0.24
N ASP A 66 29.35 -28.76 -0.06
CA ASP A 66 29.63 -29.87 -0.97
C ASP A 66 29.06 -29.58 -2.37
N GLU A 67 27.87 -28.98 -2.47
CA GLU A 67 27.29 -28.53 -3.75
C GLU A 67 28.15 -27.44 -4.41
N ILE A 68 28.59 -26.43 -3.66
CA ILE A 68 29.48 -25.36 -4.17
C ILE A 68 30.78 -25.95 -4.70
N ALA A 69 31.40 -26.91 -3.99
CA ALA A 69 32.64 -27.55 -4.42
C ALA A 69 32.45 -28.37 -5.71
N MET A 70 31.31 -29.06 -5.87
CA MET A 70 30.96 -29.75 -7.12
C MET A 70 30.72 -28.76 -8.27
N MET A 71 30.12 -27.60 -7.98
CA MET A 71 29.93 -26.52 -8.95
C MET A 71 31.26 -25.89 -9.38
N GLU A 72 32.20 -25.69 -8.46
CA GLU A 72 33.54 -25.14 -8.76
C GLU A 72 34.38 -26.10 -9.63
N GLN A 73 34.30 -27.42 -9.40
CA GLN A 73 34.95 -28.40 -10.26
C GLN A 73 34.39 -28.41 -11.70
N GLN A 74 33.09 -28.21 -11.88
CA GLN A 74 32.45 -28.16 -13.20
C GLN A 74 32.56 -26.77 -13.87
N ALA A 75 32.74 -25.71 -13.10
CA ALA A 75 32.99 -24.35 -13.59
C ALA A 75 34.31 -24.24 -14.38
N GLY A 76 35.22 -25.21 -14.27
CA GLY A 76 36.40 -25.34 -15.15
C GLY A 76 36.07 -25.44 -16.65
N SER A 77 34.80 -25.68 -17.03
CA SER A 77 34.29 -25.70 -18.41
C SER A 77 33.58 -24.41 -18.86
N LEU A 78 33.86 -23.25 -18.24
CA LEU A 78 33.16 -21.97 -18.46
C LEU A 78 33.29 -21.34 -19.88
N GLY A 79 33.70 -22.10 -20.90
CA GLY A 79 33.75 -21.68 -22.30
C GLY A 79 32.91 -22.53 -23.27
N GLU A 80 32.13 -23.50 -22.79
CA GLU A 80 31.46 -24.45 -23.67
C GLU A 80 30.34 -23.80 -24.50
N ARG A 81 30.50 -23.85 -25.82
CA ARG A 81 29.48 -23.41 -26.77
C ARG A 81 28.32 -24.40 -26.72
N VAL A 82 27.13 -23.88 -26.49
CA VAL A 82 25.88 -24.63 -26.51
C VAL A 82 25.18 -24.39 -27.84
N LYS A 83 24.77 -25.47 -28.51
CA LYS A 83 23.97 -25.42 -29.74
C LYS A 83 22.52 -25.77 -29.40
N LEU A 84 21.58 -24.96 -29.88
CA LEU A 84 20.15 -25.09 -29.62
C LEU A 84 19.38 -25.20 -30.92
N ASP A 85 18.45 -26.14 -31.00
CA ASP A 85 17.46 -26.24 -32.08
C ASP A 85 16.08 -25.97 -31.49
N ILE A 86 15.51 -24.80 -31.79
CA ILE A 86 14.20 -24.36 -31.27
C ILE A 86 13.17 -24.51 -32.38
N GLY A 87 12.48 -25.65 -32.41
CA GLY A 87 11.46 -25.96 -33.43
C GLY A 87 11.95 -25.86 -34.87
N GLY A 88 13.23 -26.20 -35.13
CA GLY A 88 13.87 -26.13 -36.44
C GLY A 88 14.78 -24.90 -36.63
N HIS A 89 14.78 -23.94 -35.69
CA HIS A 89 15.67 -22.79 -35.72
C HIS A 89 16.95 -23.04 -34.92
N ARG A 90 18.09 -23.06 -35.61
CA ARG A 90 19.39 -23.36 -35.02
C ARG A 90 20.07 -22.10 -34.48
N PHE A 91 20.42 -22.14 -33.20
CA PHE A 91 21.17 -21.10 -32.50
C PHE A 91 22.44 -21.65 -31.90
N THR A 92 23.44 -20.79 -31.71
CA THR A 92 24.65 -21.11 -30.95
C THR A 92 24.91 -20.00 -29.95
N THR A 93 25.16 -20.37 -28.70
CA THR A 93 25.41 -19.44 -27.60
C THR A 93 26.38 -20.07 -26.59
N SER A 94 26.57 -19.44 -25.44
CA SER A 94 27.35 -19.98 -24.34
C SER A 94 26.45 -20.38 -23.19
N ARG A 95 26.89 -21.36 -22.39
CA ARG A 95 26.21 -21.73 -21.15
C ARG A 95 26.08 -20.56 -20.18
N THR A 96 27.09 -19.69 -20.11
CA THR A 96 27.06 -18.47 -19.29
C THR A 96 25.92 -17.54 -19.70
N THR A 97 25.65 -17.38 -20.99
CA THR A 97 24.49 -16.62 -21.47
C THR A 97 23.16 -17.27 -21.07
N LEU A 98 23.01 -18.59 -21.24
CA LEU A 98 21.76 -19.29 -20.90
C LEU A 98 21.45 -19.28 -19.40
N CYS A 99 22.49 -19.25 -18.57
CA CYS A 99 22.38 -19.19 -17.11
C CYS A 99 22.47 -17.76 -16.54
N ALA A 100 22.50 -16.72 -17.37
CA ALA A 100 22.72 -15.35 -16.92
C ALA A 100 21.57 -14.79 -16.06
N ARG A 101 20.35 -15.35 -16.18
CA ARG A 101 19.14 -14.90 -15.50
C ARG A 101 18.26 -16.10 -15.16
N GLU A 102 17.56 -16.03 -14.03
CA GLU A 102 16.63 -17.07 -13.59
C GLU A 102 15.57 -17.36 -14.67
N SER A 103 15.49 -18.61 -15.09
CA SER A 103 14.58 -19.11 -16.14
C SER A 103 14.65 -20.63 -16.24
N MET A 104 13.71 -21.22 -16.98
CA MET A 104 13.77 -22.64 -17.39
C MET A 104 15.10 -22.95 -18.10
N LEU A 105 15.59 -22.06 -18.97
CA LEU A 105 16.87 -22.25 -19.68
C LEU A 105 18.05 -22.27 -18.71
N ALA A 106 18.07 -21.38 -17.71
CA ALA A 106 19.10 -21.40 -16.69
C ALA A 106 19.09 -22.71 -15.90
N THR A 107 17.91 -23.26 -15.60
CA THR A 107 17.77 -24.56 -14.94
C THR A 107 18.28 -25.69 -15.83
N MET A 108 17.80 -25.78 -17.08
CA MET A 108 18.20 -26.82 -18.02
C MET A 108 19.72 -26.86 -18.20
N PHE A 109 20.32 -25.69 -18.45
CA PHE A 109 21.76 -25.56 -18.74
C PHE A 109 22.61 -25.27 -17.48
N SER A 110 22.06 -25.42 -16.27
CA SER A 110 22.77 -25.22 -15.01
C SER A 110 23.92 -26.21 -14.80
N GLY A 111 23.92 -27.34 -15.52
CA GLY A 111 24.83 -28.48 -15.35
C GLY A 111 24.34 -29.57 -14.42
N ARG A 112 23.23 -29.32 -13.72
CA ARG A 112 22.60 -30.29 -12.83
C ARG A 112 21.82 -31.37 -13.59
N HIS A 113 21.57 -31.16 -14.88
CA HIS A 113 20.80 -32.06 -15.74
C HIS A 113 21.63 -32.51 -16.93
N GLN A 114 21.63 -33.82 -17.23
CA GLN A 114 22.14 -34.32 -18.50
C GLN A 114 21.14 -33.99 -19.59
N ILE A 115 21.53 -33.12 -20.51
CA ILE A 115 20.70 -32.71 -21.63
C ILE A 115 21.07 -33.57 -22.84
N ALA A 116 20.09 -34.25 -23.42
CA ALA A 116 20.30 -35.00 -24.65
C ALA A 116 20.60 -34.04 -25.82
N THR A 117 21.56 -34.42 -26.65
CA THR A 117 21.87 -33.73 -27.91
C THR A 117 21.70 -34.69 -29.08
N ASP A 118 21.40 -34.14 -30.26
CA ASP A 118 21.43 -34.90 -31.51
C ASP A 118 22.88 -35.23 -31.95
N GLU A 119 23.01 -35.89 -33.10
CA GLU A 119 24.30 -36.26 -33.71
C GLU A 119 25.21 -35.06 -34.02
N ASP A 120 24.62 -33.88 -34.24
CA ASP A 120 25.32 -32.62 -34.54
C ASP A 120 25.64 -31.79 -33.27
N GLY A 121 25.21 -32.27 -32.10
CA GLY A 121 25.41 -31.64 -30.80
C GLY A 121 24.39 -30.56 -30.44
N TYR A 122 23.23 -30.52 -31.11
CA TYR A 122 22.12 -29.60 -30.79
C TYR A 122 21.20 -30.18 -29.73
N THR A 123 20.84 -29.34 -28.74
CA THR A 123 19.70 -29.61 -27.86
C THR A 123 18.42 -29.12 -28.52
N PHE A 124 17.48 -30.04 -28.75
CA PHE A 124 16.18 -29.70 -29.31
C PHE A 124 15.20 -29.22 -28.23
N ILE A 125 14.47 -28.14 -28.54
CA ILE A 125 13.36 -27.62 -27.75
C ILE A 125 12.18 -27.44 -28.70
N ASP A 126 11.07 -28.10 -28.38
CA ASP A 126 9.85 -28.11 -29.21
C ASP A 126 9.02 -26.83 -29.00
N ARG A 127 9.54 -25.71 -29.51
CA ARG A 127 8.95 -24.36 -29.43
C ARG A 127 9.18 -23.58 -30.70
N ASP A 128 8.42 -22.50 -30.91
CA ASP A 128 8.62 -21.64 -32.08
C ASP A 128 9.90 -20.81 -31.93
N GLY A 129 10.90 -21.12 -32.75
CA GLY A 129 12.19 -20.44 -32.75
C GLY A 129 12.20 -19.05 -33.41
N ARG A 130 11.11 -18.62 -34.07
CA ARG A 130 11.05 -17.37 -34.83
C ARG A 130 11.48 -16.14 -34.02
N ASN A 131 11.01 -16.03 -32.78
CA ASN A 131 11.26 -14.87 -31.93
C ASN A 131 12.36 -15.11 -30.88
N PHE A 132 12.96 -16.31 -30.84
CA PHE A 132 13.92 -16.72 -29.81
C PHE A 132 15.18 -15.83 -29.74
N HIS A 133 15.54 -15.15 -30.84
CA HIS A 133 16.64 -14.20 -30.84
C HIS A 133 16.47 -13.03 -29.84
N HIS A 134 15.23 -12.62 -29.52
CA HIS A 134 14.97 -11.56 -28.55
C HIS A 134 15.31 -12.03 -27.14
N ILE A 135 14.97 -13.29 -26.83
CA ILE A 135 15.32 -13.94 -25.56
C ILE A 135 16.85 -14.04 -25.43
N LEU A 136 17.54 -14.50 -26.48
CA LEU A 136 19.02 -14.57 -26.45
C LEU A 136 19.68 -13.20 -26.30
N ASN A 137 19.18 -12.17 -26.98
CA ASN A 137 19.73 -10.82 -26.85
C ASN A 137 19.48 -10.23 -25.47
N PHE A 138 18.31 -10.50 -24.89
CA PHE A 138 18.00 -10.13 -23.51
C PHE A 138 18.95 -10.81 -22.51
N LEU A 139 19.22 -12.10 -22.69
CA LEU A 139 20.19 -12.83 -21.85
C LEU A 139 21.63 -12.31 -22.00
N ARG A 140 21.99 -11.81 -23.18
CA ARG A 140 23.34 -11.27 -23.46
C ARG A 140 23.56 -9.87 -22.92
N THR A 141 22.57 -9.00 -23.06
CA THR A 141 22.72 -7.54 -22.84
C THR A 141 21.95 -7.03 -21.64
N GLY A 142 20.96 -7.79 -21.15
CA GLY A 142 20.01 -7.33 -20.15
C GLY A 142 18.90 -6.42 -20.71
N GLU A 143 18.98 -6.04 -21.99
CA GLU A 143 18.01 -5.19 -22.67
C GLU A 143 17.22 -6.00 -23.71
N ILE A 144 15.93 -5.68 -23.85
CA ILE A 144 15.08 -6.28 -24.88
C ILE A 144 14.56 -5.20 -25.83
N MET A 145 14.89 -5.36 -27.12
CA MET A 145 14.22 -4.61 -28.17
C MET A 145 12.89 -5.30 -28.47
N LEU A 146 11.80 -4.67 -28.05
CA LEU A 146 10.45 -5.19 -28.27
C LEU A 146 10.11 -5.13 -29.76
N PRO A 147 9.50 -6.20 -30.33
CA PRO A 147 8.98 -6.16 -31.70
C PRO A 147 8.06 -4.96 -31.94
N GLU A 148 7.99 -4.44 -33.17
CA GLU A 148 7.12 -3.31 -33.50
C GLU A 148 5.63 -3.70 -33.58
N THR A 149 5.35 -4.94 -34.00
CA THR A 149 3.98 -5.43 -34.20
C THR A 149 3.45 -6.17 -32.98
N GLU A 150 2.14 -6.01 -32.71
CA GLU A 150 1.51 -6.63 -31.54
C GLU A 150 1.45 -8.15 -31.63
N ALA A 151 1.29 -8.70 -32.85
CA ALA A 151 1.34 -10.13 -33.09
C ALA A 151 2.69 -10.73 -32.66
N ALA A 152 3.81 -10.10 -33.06
CA ALA A 152 5.14 -10.56 -32.67
C ALA A 152 5.42 -10.39 -31.17
N ARG A 153 4.87 -9.35 -30.53
CA ARG A 153 4.94 -9.19 -29.07
C ARG A 153 4.18 -10.28 -28.33
N ARG A 154 2.99 -10.68 -28.81
CA ARG A 154 2.22 -11.80 -28.24
C ARG A 154 2.97 -13.13 -28.36
N GLU A 155 3.51 -13.41 -29.53
CA GLU A 155 4.31 -14.61 -29.76
C GLU A 155 5.51 -14.63 -28.81
N LEU A 156 6.22 -13.51 -28.67
CA LEU A 156 7.36 -13.39 -27.75
C LEU A 156 6.96 -13.49 -26.27
N LEU A 157 5.79 -12.96 -25.88
CA LEU A 157 5.24 -13.10 -24.53
C LEU A 157 4.92 -14.58 -24.20
N ALA A 158 4.34 -15.31 -25.15
CA ALA A 158 4.06 -16.74 -24.99
C ALA A 158 5.34 -17.56 -24.81
N GLU A 159 6.42 -17.19 -25.51
CA GLU A 159 7.73 -17.81 -25.29
C GLU A 159 8.34 -17.41 -23.95
N ALA A 160 8.26 -16.13 -23.55
CA ALA A 160 8.75 -15.68 -22.25
C ALA A 160 8.06 -16.40 -21.07
N ASP A 161 6.76 -16.68 -21.20
CA ASP A 161 5.99 -17.47 -20.23
C ASP A 161 6.45 -18.93 -20.21
N PHE A 162 6.58 -19.56 -21.39
CA PHE A 162 7.07 -20.94 -21.51
C PHE A 162 8.44 -21.13 -20.87
N TYR A 163 9.41 -20.26 -21.20
CA TYR A 163 10.76 -20.31 -20.64
C TYR A 163 10.85 -19.76 -19.21
N GLN A 164 9.73 -19.32 -18.63
CA GLN A 164 9.64 -18.78 -17.27
C GLN A 164 10.57 -17.58 -17.03
N PHE A 165 10.68 -16.68 -18.01
CA PHE A 165 11.44 -15.44 -17.86
C PHE A 165 10.62 -14.38 -17.12
N THR A 166 10.52 -14.49 -15.79
CA THR A 166 9.75 -13.56 -14.94
C THR A 166 10.06 -12.10 -15.23
N ALA A 167 11.34 -11.75 -15.37
CA ALA A 167 11.76 -10.39 -15.68
C ALA A 167 11.33 -9.90 -17.07
N LEU A 168 11.19 -10.79 -18.07
CA LEU A 168 10.61 -10.41 -19.37
C LEU A 168 9.10 -10.20 -19.24
N LEU A 169 8.42 -11.10 -18.52
CA LEU A 169 6.98 -10.98 -18.26
C LEU A 169 6.64 -9.66 -17.56
N GLU A 170 7.47 -9.22 -16.62
CA GLU A 170 7.36 -7.91 -15.98
C GLU A 170 7.54 -6.75 -16.97
N ILE A 171 8.52 -6.83 -17.88
CA ILE A 171 8.75 -5.80 -18.91
C ILE A 171 7.56 -5.73 -19.88
N PHE A 172 7.01 -6.87 -20.32
CA PHE A 172 5.78 -6.90 -21.12
C PHE A 172 4.55 -6.38 -20.35
N GLY A 173 4.49 -6.65 -19.04
CA GLY A 173 3.49 -6.08 -18.13
C GLY A 173 3.56 -4.56 -18.06
N ARG A 174 4.76 -3.97 -17.95
CA ARG A 174 4.97 -2.52 -17.99
C ARG A 174 4.53 -1.91 -19.32
N GLY A 175 4.88 -2.50 -20.46
CA GLY A 175 4.47 -2.00 -21.78
C GLY A 175 2.95 -2.05 -22.05
N ARG A 176 2.20 -2.96 -21.40
CA ARG A 176 0.72 -2.93 -21.41
C ARG A 176 0.16 -1.89 -20.45
N PHE A 177 0.70 -1.83 -19.23
CA PHE A 177 0.35 -0.84 -18.21
C PHE A 177 0.52 0.62 -18.71
N GLU A 178 1.58 0.90 -19.45
CA GLU A 178 1.90 2.22 -20.00
C GLU A 178 0.97 2.64 -21.16
N ARG A 179 0.54 1.68 -21.98
CA ARG A 179 -0.40 1.92 -23.09
C ARG A 179 -1.82 2.21 -22.59
N GLU A 180 -2.27 1.46 -21.59
CA GLU A 180 -3.65 1.55 -21.07
C GLU A 180 -3.90 2.78 -20.21
N LEU A 181 -2.89 3.26 -19.48
CA LEU A 181 -3.02 4.45 -18.64
C LEU A 181 -2.74 5.76 -19.40
N GLY A 182 -2.10 5.69 -20.56
CA GLY A 182 -1.67 6.85 -21.34
C GLY A 182 -0.40 7.53 -20.78
N ALA A 183 0.34 8.20 -21.67
CA ALA A 183 1.66 8.77 -21.39
C ALA A 183 1.73 9.71 -20.18
N LEU A 184 0.64 10.43 -19.87
CA LEU A 184 0.58 11.32 -18.71
C LEU A 184 0.67 10.56 -17.39
N ASN A 185 0.00 9.42 -17.27
CA ASN A 185 0.02 8.58 -16.06
C ASN A 185 1.38 7.92 -15.86
N VAL A 186 2.01 7.48 -16.93
CA VAL A 186 3.38 6.94 -16.92
C VAL A 186 4.36 8.00 -16.42
N ALA A 187 4.32 9.19 -17.01
CA ALA A 187 5.19 10.29 -16.59
C ALA A 187 4.93 10.75 -15.15
N MET A 188 3.70 10.63 -14.63
CA MET A 188 3.40 10.90 -13.21
C MET A 188 3.99 9.82 -12.31
N ARG A 189 3.85 8.53 -12.69
CA ARG A 189 4.41 7.40 -11.96
C ARG A 189 5.93 7.48 -11.86
N GLU A 190 6.60 7.74 -12.99
CA GLU A 190 8.07 7.85 -13.07
C GLU A 190 8.60 9.01 -12.23
N ARG A 191 7.99 10.19 -12.32
CA ARG A 191 8.38 11.35 -11.51
C ARG A 191 8.26 11.07 -10.01
N GLU A 192 7.18 10.42 -9.58
CA GLU A 192 7.01 10.05 -8.17
C GLU A 192 7.99 8.94 -7.75
N THR A 193 8.26 7.96 -8.61
CA THR A 193 9.27 6.92 -8.35
C THR A 193 10.67 7.52 -8.22
N GLU A 194 11.03 8.47 -9.06
CA GLU A 194 12.27 9.25 -8.94
C GLU A 194 12.29 10.02 -7.61
N LEU A 195 11.20 10.70 -7.26
CA LEU A 195 11.09 11.45 -6.00
C LEU A 195 11.28 10.54 -4.77
N ARG A 196 10.62 9.37 -4.74
CA ARG A 196 10.79 8.37 -3.67
C ARG A 196 12.24 7.87 -3.59
N ARG A 197 12.87 7.62 -4.73
CA ARG A 197 14.29 7.24 -4.81
C ARG A 197 15.18 8.33 -4.22
N LEU A 198 14.97 9.59 -4.59
CA LEU A 198 15.74 10.73 -4.07
C LEU A 198 15.60 10.84 -2.55
N PHE A 199 14.39 10.77 -2.00
CA PHE A 199 14.21 10.79 -0.53
C PHE A 199 14.91 9.62 0.17
N ALA A 200 14.94 8.44 -0.44
CA ALA A 200 15.55 7.25 0.15
C ALA A 200 17.08 7.21 0.04
N GLN A 201 17.64 7.64 -1.09
CA GLN A 201 19.05 7.44 -1.42
C GLN A 201 19.87 8.73 -1.37
N GLU A 202 19.25 9.87 -1.68
CA GLU A 202 19.91 11.17 -1.79
C GLU A 202 19.12 12.26 -1.04
N PRO A 203 18.90 12.12 0.29
CA PRO A 203 18.03 13.03 1.04
C PRO A 203 18.51 14.49 1.05
N LYS A 204 19.78 14.76 0.70
CA LYS A 204 20.35 16.10 0.57
C LYS A 204 20.30 16.66 -0.85
N HIS A 205 19.62 15.97 -1.77
CA HIS A 205 19.56 16.37 -3.18
C HIS A 205 18.89 17.76 -3.33
N PRO A 206 19.44 18.69 -4.13
CA PRO A 206 18.93 20.06 -4.22
C PRO A 206 17.45 20.18 -4.61
N ARG A 207 16.91 19.25 -5.41
CA ARG A 207 15.47 19.21 -5.73
C ARG A 207 14.58 19.07 -4.50
N LEU A 208 15.04 18.39 -3.45
CA LEU A 208 14.27 18.15 -2.23
C LEU A 208 14.21 19.37 -1.30
N LEU A 209 14.97 20.43 -1.60
CA LEU A 209 14.90 21.71 -0.87
C LEU A 209 13.54 22.41 -1.05
N ALA A 210 12.80 22.09 -2.12
CA ALA A 210 11.44 22.58 -2.33
C ALA A 210 10.44 21.71 -1.53
N PRO A 211 9.82 22.22 -0.45
CA PRO A 211 9.00 21.39 0.44
C PRO A 211 7.71 20.87 -0.22
N HIS A 212 7.22 21.58 -1.23
CA HIS A 212 6.00 21.24 -1.97
C HIS A 212 6.30 20.74 -3.40
N LEU A 213 7.47 20.13 -3.61
CA LEU A 213 7.85 19.57 -4.91
C LEU A 213 6.76 18.63 -5.45
N ASP A 214 6.36 18.84 -6.70
CA ASP A 214 5.30 18.09 -7.41
C ASP A 214 3.91 18.10 -6.75
N LEU A 215 3.70 18.99 -5.77
CA LEU A 215 2.39 19.23 -5.15
C LEU A 215 1.69 20.42 -5.81
N VAL A 216 0.37 20.31 -5.88
CA VAL A 216 -0.54 21.35 -6.36
C VAL A 216 -1.27 21.94 -5.16
N ASP A 217 -1.20 23.26 -5.00
CA ASP A 217 -2.09 24.00 -4.09
C ASP A 217 -3.50 23.94 -4.67
N VAL A 218 -4.40 23.27 -3.95
CA VAL A 218 -5.76 22.96 -4.41
C VAL A 218 -6.55 24.23 -4.68
N PHE A 219 -6.51 25.21 -3.76
CA PHE A 219 -7.35 26.40 -3.86
C PHE A 219 -6.73 27.48 -4.74
N ALA A 220 -5.40 27.50 -4.89
CA ALA A 220 -4.76 28.34 -5.91
C ALA A 220 -4.96 27.80 -7.35
N ASN A 221 -5.28 26.52 -7.50
CA ASN A 221 -5.47 25.85 -8.80
C ASN A 221 -6.84 25.18 -8.92
N LEU A 222 -7.88 25.79 -8.33
CA LEU A 222 -9.21 25.20 -8.20
C LEU A 222 -9.82 24.82 -9.56
N ASP A 223 -9.52 25.57 -10.62
CA ASP A 223 -9.99 25.28 -11.97
C ASP A 223 -9.48 23.95 -12.53
N SER A 224 -8.39 23.42 -11.97
CA SER A 224 -7.88 22.10 -12.33
C SER A 224 -8.52 20.94 -11.56
N PHE A 225 -9.47 21.21 -10.65
CA PHE A 225 -10.23 20.22 -9.86
C PHE A 225 -11.69 20.11 -10.31
N ARG A 226 -11.89 19.73 -11.58
CA ARG A 226 -13.22 19.63 -12.19
C ARG A 226 -13.47 18.21 -12.71
N PRO A 227 -14.73 17.73 -12.69
CA PRO A 227 -15.11 16.54 -13.44
C PRO A 227 -14.74 16.74 -14.90
N ALA A 228 -14.12 15.74 -15.51
CA ALA A 228 -13.66 15.87 -16.88
C ALA A 228 -14.85 15.97 -17.84
N HIS A 229 -15.11 17.17 -18.38
CA HIS A 229 -16.00 17.39 -19.53
C HIS A 229 -15.22 17.44 -20.87
N ASP A 230 -13.92 17.14 -20.83
CA ASP A 230 -12.99 17.30 -21.95
C ASP A 230 -12.94 16.04 -22.82
N GLU A 231 -13.00 16.18 -24.15
CA GLU A 231 -13.01 15.07 -25.13
C GLU A 231 -11.77 14.17 -25.02
N SER A 232 -10.63 14.72 -24.55
CA SER A 232 -9.41 13.94 -24.27
C SER A 232 -9.60 12.91 -23.16
N TRP A 233 -10.48 13.20 -22.19
CA TRP A 233 -10.83 12.26 -21.13
C TRP A 233 -11.92 11.30 -21.55
N GLN A 234 -12.79 11.63 -22.52
CA GLN A 234 -13.70 10.64 -23.10
C GLN A 234 -12.95 9.51 -23.80
N GLN A 235 -11.78 9.78 -24.39
CA GLN A 235 -10.89 8.75 -24.93
C GLN A 235 -10.29 7.87 -23.82
N LEU A 236 -9.77 8.46 -22.74
CA LEU A 236 -9.26 7.71 -21.57
C LEU A 236 -10.38 6.94 -20.85
N SER A 237 -11.54 7.55 -20.63
CA SER A 237 -12.70 6.93 -19.98
C SER A 237 -13.40 5.92 -20.89
N GLY A 238 -13.34 6.09 -22.21
CA GLY A 238 -13.87 5.13 -23.18
C GLY A 238 -13.13 3.80 -23.16
N HIS A 239 -11.83 3.81 -22.84
CA HIS A 239 -11.05 2.60 -22.55
C HIS A 239 -11.26 2.06 -21.13
N MET A 240 -11.73 2.91 -20.20
CA MET A 240 -12.00 2.55 -18.80
C MET A 240 -13.46 2.14 -18.52
N MET A 241 -14.41 2.47 -19.39
CA MET A 241 -15.84 2.23 -19.19
C MET A 241 -16.25 0.99 -20.00
N LEU A 242 -16.43 -0.14 -19.32
CA LEU A 242 -17.20 -1.26 -19.87
C LEU A 242 -18.65 -0.81 -20.04
N HIS A 243 -19.06 -0.49 -21.27
CA HIS A 243 -20.47 -0.32 -21.60
C HIS A 243 -21.16 -1.69 -21.61
N GLY A 244 -22.01 -1.97 -20.63
CA GLY A 244 -22.86 -3.17 -20.67
C GLY A 244 -23.73 -3.39 -19.44
N GLU A 245 -24.92 -2.80 -19.39
CA GLU A 245 -25.94 -3.16 -18.41
C GLU A 245 -26.41 -4.62 -18.60
N HIS A 246 -25.94 -5.53 -17.74
CA HIS A 246 -26.67 -6.77 -17.46
C HIS A 246 -26.71 -7.02 -15.95
N ARG A 247 -27.92 -6.94 -15.36
CA ARG A 247 -28.18 -7.30 -13.96
C ARG A 247 -28.19 -8.81 -13.80
N LEU A 248 -27.28 -9.35 -12.98
CA LEU A 248 -27.52 -10.60 -12.26
C LEU A 248 -27.90 -10.29 -10.82
N LYS A 249 -28.79 -11.10 -10.25
CA LYS A 249 -29.42 -10.85 -8.95
C LYS A 249 -28.42 -10.80 -7.77
N HIS A 250 -27.16 -11.21 -7.92
CA HIS A 250 -26.17 -11.32 -6.84
C HIS A 250 -24.75 -10.83 -7.23
N GLY A 251 -24.63 -9.59 -7.71
CA GLY A 251 -23.33 -8.96 -8.00
C GLY A 251 -23.18 -8.57 -9.46
N THR A 252 -22.60 -7.40 -9.70
CA THR A 252 -22.46 -6.82 -11.04
C THR A 252 -21.00 -6.91 -11.46
N LEU A 253 -20.63 -7.96 -12.21
CA LEU A 253 -19.50 -7.91 -13.14
C LEU A 253 -20.09 -7.47 -14.49
N LEU A 254 -19.68 -6.32 -15.03
CA LEU A 254 -20.08 -5.97 -16.39
C LEU A 254 -19.30 -6.85 -17.38
N TYR A 255 -20.01 -7.67 -18.13
CA TYR A 255 -19.46 -8.33 -19.31
C TYR A 255 -19.58 -7.39 -20.51
N PRO A 256 -18.60 -7.40 -21.44
CA PRO A 256 -18.80 -6.80 -22.75
C PRO A 256 -19.99 -7.47 -23.47
N GLN A 257 -20.77 -6.68 -24.23
CA GLN A 257 -21.94 -7.12 -25.00
C GLN A 257 -21.66 -8.41 -25.81
N PRO A 258 -22.64 -9.32 -25.97
CA PRO A 258 -22.49 -10.47 -26.86
C PRO A 258 -22.18 -10.00 -28.29
N GLY A 259 -20.95 -10.24 -28.76
CA GLY A 259 -20.44 -9.78 -30.07
C GLY A 259 -19.41 -8.65 -30.02
N TYR A 260 -19.13 -8.08 -28.85
CA TYR A 260 -18.01 -7.15 -28.65
C TYR A 260 -16.70 -7.94 -28.56
N ARG A 261 -15.80 -7.71 -29.52
CA ARG A 261 -14.40 -8.13 -29.40
C ARG A 261 -13.65 -6.97 -28.74
N PRO A 262 -13.03 -7.15 -27.57
CA PRO A 262 -12.23 -6.08 -26.98
C PRO A 262 -11.06 -5.80 -27.90
N ASP A 263 -11.03 -4.60 -28.47
CA ASP A 263 -9.78 -4.05 -28.97
C ASP A 263 -8.86 -3.90 -27.76
N GLU A 264 -7.62 -4.37 -27.91
CA GLU A 264 -6.68 -4.61 -26.81
C GLU A 264 -6.43 -3.36 -25.96
N GLY A 265 -6.94 -3.38 -24.73
CA GLY A 265 -6.74 -2.31 -23.74
C GLY A 265 -7.89 -2.17 -22.75
N THR A 266 -8.57 -3.27 -22.41
CA THR A 266 -9.71 -3.22 -21.49
C THR A 266 -9.22 -3.03 -20.06
N VAL A 267 -9.31 -1.80 -19.56
CA VAL A 267 -9.18 -1.53 -18.14
C VAL A 267 -10.42 -2.04 -17.44
N ALA A 268 -10.28 -2.96 -16.48
CA ALA A 268 -11.40 -3.28 -15.60
C ALA A 268 -11.52 -2.25 -14.48
N LEU A 269 -12.74 -1.73 -14.34
CA LEU A 269 -13.18 -1.02 -13.15
C LEU A 269 -13.81 -2.04 -12.18
N LEU A 270 -13.13 -2.30 -11.09
CA LEU A 270 -13.69 -3.07 -9.98
C LEU A 270 -14.55 -2.13 -9.12
N SER A 271 -15.72 -2.61 -8.66
CA SER A 271 -16.76 -1.91 -7.86
C SER A 271 -17.70 -0.93 -8.59
N MET A 272 -18.67 -1.46 -9.34
CA MET A 272 -19.75 -0.65 -9.96
C MET A 272 -20.97 -0.41 -9.07
N ARG A 273 -21.09 -1.11 -7.92
CA ARG A 273 -22.32 -1.06 -7.08
C ARG A 273 -22.72 0.35 -6.64
N GLN A 274 -21.79 1.30 -6.60
CA GLN A 274 -22.06 2.70 -6.25
C GLN A 274 -21.94 3.69 -7.42
N TRP A 275 -21.42 3.26 -8.59
CA TRP A 275 -21.18 4.14 -9.74
C TRP A 275 -22.47 4.74 -10.31
N ALA A 276 -23.55 3.94 -10.36
CA ALA A 276 -24.87 4.44 -10.77
C ALA A 276 -25.43 5.53 -9.82
N LYS A 277 -25.04 5.54 -8.53
CA LYS A 277 -25.36 6.63 -7.58
C LYS A 277 -24.40 7.82 -7.71
N LEU A 278 -23.21 7.61 -8.29
CA LEU A 278 -22.24 8.66 -8.60
C LEU A 278 -22.65 9.47 -9.82
N ASP A 279 -23.36 8.89 -10.80
CA ASP A 279 -23.86 9.64 -11.98
C ASP A 279 -24.83 10.77 -11.60
N GLU A 280 -25.67 10.58 -10.57
CA GLU A 280 -26.49 11.67 -10.00
C GLU A 280 -25.66 12.70 -9.22
N ARG A 281 -24.53 12.30 -8.62
CA ARG A 281 -23.59 13.20 -7.90
C ARG A 281 -22.62 13.93 -8.83
N ARG A 282 -22.43 13.46 -10.07
CA ARG A 282 -21.58 14.09 -11.11
C ARG A 282 -22.13 15.42 -11.63
N ALA A 283 -23.38 15.76 -11.31
CA ALA A 283 -24.00 17.02 -11.70
C ALA A 283 -23.42 18.26 -10.97
N VAL A 284 -22.42 18.10 -10.10
CA VAL A 284 -21.72 19.22 -9.47
C VAL A 284 -20.54 19.67 -10.34
N ALA A 285 -20.49 20.94 -10.72
CA ALA A 285 -19.48 21.53 -11.61
C ALA A 285 -18.01 21.43 -11.12
N ARG A 286 -17.75 21.00 -9.88
CA ARG A 286 -16.40 20.86 -9.26
C ARG A 286 -16.31 19.57 -8.45
N SER A 287 -15.12 18.94 -8.44
CA SER A 287 -14.86 17.69 -7.71
C SER A 287 -14.45 17.91 -6.25
N VAL A 288 -14.18 19.16 -5.87
CA VAL A 288 -13.82 19.59 -4.51
C VAL A 288 -14.68 20.79 -4.08
N CYS A 289 -14.65 21.13 -2.78
CA CYS A 289 -15.31 22.31 -2.22
C CYS A 289 -14.84 23.63 -2.88
N SER A 290 -15.67 24.67 -2.79
CA SER A 290 -15.51 25.90 -3.58
C SER A 290 -14.35 26.81 -3.17
N ASP A 291 -13.89 26.72 -1.92
CA ASP A 291 -12.90 27.62 -1.35
C ASP A 291 -12.32 27.07 -0.05
N LEU A 292 -11.21 27.68 0.38
CA LEU A 292 -10.47 27.29 1.57
C LEU A 292 -11.27 27.49 2.87
N ALA A 293 -12.18 28.47 2.91
CA ALA A 293 -12.99 28.72 4.11
C ALA A 293 -13.99 27.57 4.34
N THR A 294 -14.63 27.12 3.26
CA THR A 294 -15.53 25.95 3.25
C THR A 294 -14.80 24.67 3.64
N PHE A 295 -13.57 24.49 3.14
CA PHE A 295 -12.71 23.40 3.58
C PHE A 295 -12.41 23.45 5.07
N ARG A 296 -11.94 24.60 5.58
CA ARG A 296 -11.57 24.76 7.00
C ARG A 296 -12.75 24.50 7.93
N GLU A 297 -13.94 24.95 7.57
CA GLU A 297 -15.15 24.68 8.36
C GLU A 297 -15.52 23.18 8.34
N THR A 298 -15.39 22.53 7.19
CA THR A 298 -15.62 21.08 7.06
C THR A 298 -14.57 20.28 7.83
N PHE A 299 -13.31 20.70 7.78
CA PHE A 299 -12.19 20.08 8.48
C PHE A 299 -12.30 20.25 10.01
N SER A 300 -12.69 21.44 10.48
CA SER A 300 -13.03 21.69 11.90
C SER A 300 -14.14 20.74 12.36
N HIS A 301 -15.20 20.55 11.57
CA HIS A 301 -16.23 19.56 11.90
C HIS A 301 -15.72 18.11 11.87
N MET A 302 -14.90 17.75 10.87
CA MET A 302 -14.29 16.42 10.72
C MET A 302 -13.45 16.04 11.95
N THR A 303 -12.72 17.02 12.49
CA THR A 303 -11.89 16.87 13.68
C THR A 303 -12.66 17.07 14.99
N SER A 304 -13.96 17.37 14.93
CA SER A 304 -14.79 17.74 16.08
C SER A 304 -14.21 18.93 16.86
N GLN A 305 -13.66 19.91 16.13
CA GLN A 305 -13.07 21.16 16.63
C GLN A 305 -11.82 20.97 17.51
N ARG A 306 -11.30 19.74 17.61
CA ARG A 306 -10.18 19.39 18.51
C ARG A 306 -8.83 19.96 18.08
N LEU A 307 -8.71 20.42 16.83
CA LEU A 307 -7.50 21.06 16.31
C LEU A 307 -7.69 22.57 16.09
N ASP A 308 -8.84 23.12 16.45
CA ASP A 308 -9.16 24.52 16.20
C ASP A 308 -8.27 25.42 17.08
N GLY A 309 -7.53 26.33 16.45
CA GLY A 309 -6.60 27.23 17.14
C GLY A 309 -5.28 26.57 17.56
N PHE A 310 -5.04 25.30 17.23
CA PHE A 310 -3.72 24.68 17.38
C PHE A 310 -2.78 25.20 16.29
N ASP A 311 -1.55 25.56 16.68
CA ASP A 311 -0.50 25.92 15.73
C ASP A 311 -0.04 24.65 15.01
N MET A 312 -0.20 24.59 13.69
CA MET A 312 0.18 23.45 12.85
C MET A 312 1.63 23.52 12.34
N SER A 313 2.43 24.49 12.79
CA SER A 313 3.84 24.60 12.38
C SER A 313 4.59 23.28 12.52
N ASN A 314 5.33 22.91 11.47
CA ASN A 314 6.07 21.64 11.36
C ASN A 314 5.20 20.37 11.46
N MET A 315 3.89 20.48 11.26
CA MET A 315 2.96 19.37 11.23
C MET A 315 2.05 19.46 10.02
N VAL A 316 1.69 18.32 9.42
CA VAL A 316 0.69 18.27 8.36
C VAL A 316 -0.31 17.18 8.66
N VAL A 317 -1.59 17.45 8.43
CA VAL A 317 -2.62 16.40 8.41
C VAL A 317 -2.71 15.88 7.00
N ALA A 318 -2.74 14.57 6.79
CA ALA A 318 -2.82 14.00 5.44
C ALA A 318 -3.76 12.79 5.37
N GLY A 319 -4.22 12.47 4.16
CA GLY A 319 -5.00 11.26 3.92
C GLY A 319 -6.50 11.44 3.89
N GLY A 320 -7.21 10.42 4.39
CA GLY A 320 -8.65 10.29 4.22
C GLY A 320 -9.46 11.41 4.88
N SER A 321 -8.99 11.94 6.02
CA SER A 321 -9.65 13.05 6.73
C SER A 321 -9.62 14.37 5.94
N VAL A 322 -8.47 14.68 5.33
CA VAL A 322 -8.32 15.82 4.42
C VAL A 322 -9.16 15.62 3.16
N LEU A 323 -9.12 14.42 2.56
CA LEU A 323 -9.93 14.10 1.38
C LEU A 323 -11.43 14.24 1.65
N ALA A 324 -11.94 13.71 2.77
CA ALA A 324 -13.34 13.84 3.14
C ALA A 324 -13.77 15.31 3.25
N SER A 325 -12.88 16.15 3.78
CA SER A 325 -13.12 17.59 3.93
C SER A 325 -13.10 18.33 2.59
N LEU A 326 -12.34 17.83 1.61
CA LEU A 326 -12.29 18.35 0.24
C LEU A 326 -13.51 17.97 -0.59
N LEU A 327 -14.02 16.74 -0.48
CA LEU A 327 -15.10 16.23 -1.32
C LEU A 327 -16.49 16.75 -0.91
N PHE A 328 -16.58 17.53 0.17
CA PHE A 328 -17.83 18.16 0.56
C PHE A 328 -18.24 19.23 -0.46
N SER A 329 -19.32 18.96 -1.19
CA SER A 329 -19.90 19.91 -2.14
C SER A 329 -21.40 20.03 -1.90
N HIS A 330 -21.90 21.25 -1.82
CA HIS A 330 -23.32 21.58 -1.74
C HIS A 330 -23.79 22.18 -3.06
N ALA A 331 -24.87 21.62 -3.61
CA ALA A 331 -25.55 22.15 -4.79
C ALA A 331 -26.42 23.35 -4.39
N GLY A 332 -26.14 24.54 -4.93
CA GLY A 332 -27.04 25.71 -4.87
C GLY A 332 -26.63 26.85 -3.94
N ASP A 333 -27.50 27.86 -3.88
CA ASP A 333 -27.36 29.07 -3.05
C ASP A 333 -27.06 28.75 -1.59
N THR A 334 -26.21 29.57 -0.96
CA THR A 334 -25.73 29.44 0.42
C THR A 334 -26.89 29.14 1.39
N PRO A 335 -27.06 27.89 1.86
CA PRO A 335 -28.14 27.55 2.77
C PRO A 335 -27.88 28.18 4.16
N ALA A 336 -28.93 28.31 4.96
CA ALA A 336 -28.75 28.69 6.38
C ALA A 336 -27.79 27.71 7.09
N ALA A 337 -26.97 28.24 8.02
CA ALA A 337 -25.88 27.50 8.67
C ALA A 337 -26.29 26.13 9.27
N ASP A 338 -27.50 26.03 9.83
CA ASP A 338 -28.04 24.78 10.39
C ASP A 338 -28.31 23.70 9.32
N VAL A 339 -28.69 24.11 8.11
CA VAL A 339 -28.91 23.20 6.98
C VAL A 339 -27.57 22.67 6.49
N LEU A 340 -26.56 23.55 6.36
CA LEU A 340 -25.19 23.17 6.01
C LEU A 340 -24.59 22.21 7.04
N ARG A 341 -24.82 22.43 8.34
CA ARG A 341 -24.37 21.53 9.41
C ARG A 341 -24.97 20.13 9.28
N ARG A 342 -26.28 20.02 9.00
CA ARG A 342 -26.95 18.72 8.80
C ARG A 342 -26.51 18.03 7.51
N GLN A 343 -26.31 18.79 6.43
CA GLN A 343 -25.82 18.26 5.15
C GLN A 343 -24.40 17.73 5.28
N ARG A 344 -23.51 18.43 6.01
CA ARG A 344 -22.14 17.96 6.30
C ARG A 344 -22.12 16.66 7.10
N SER A 345 -22.89 16.61 8.20
CA SER A 345 -23.01 15.40 9.01
C SER A 345 -23.51 14.21 8.17
N LYS A 346 -24.52 14.43 7.32
CA LYS A 346 -25.00 13.42 6.35
C LYS A 346 -24.00 13.08 5.24
N HIS A 347 -23.18 14.03 4.80
CA HIS A 347 -22.17 13.81 3.75
C HIS A 347 -21.04 12.91 4.27
N LEU A 348 -20.50 13.24 5.45
CA LEU A 348 -19.45 12.44 6.10
C LEU A 348 -19.94 11.03 6.42
N GLN A 349 -21.18 10.89 6.90
CA GLN A 349 -21.83 9.59 7.14
C GLN A 349 -22.17 8.85 5.83
N GLY A 350 -22.62 9.57 4.80
CA GLY A 350 -23.10 9.02 3.52
C GLY A 350 -22.00 8.67 2.52
N MET A 351 -20.74 9.01 2.82
CA MET A 351 -19.56 8.63 2.05
C MET A 351 -18.67 7.61 2.76
N ASN A 352 -19.07 7.03 3.90
CA ASN A 352 -18.28 6.05 4.66
C ASN A 352 -16.88 6.56 5.04
N PHE A 353 -16.75 7.83 5.43
CA PHE A 353 -15.52 8.36 6.02
C PHE A 353 -15.52 8.32 7.55
N ASP A 354 -16.55 7.72 8.15
CA ASP A 354 -16.74 7.76 9.60
C ASP A 354 -15.60 7.12 10.40
N ASP A 355 -14.93 6.14 9.79
CA ASP A 355 -13.77 5.39 10.29
C ASP A 355 -12.42 6.05 9.95
N SER A 356 -12.41 7.26 9.37
CA SER A 356 -11.15 7.90 9.00
C SER A 356 -10.48 8.53 10.21
N ASP A 357 -9.29 8.02 10.49
CA ASP A 357 -8.38 8.60 11.47
C ASP A 357 -7.85 9.98 11.00
N ILE A 358 -7.44 10.81 11.96
CA ILE A 358 -6.78 12.08 11.69
C ILE A 358 -5.29 11.85 11.84
N ASP A 359 -4.64 11.49 10.73
CA ASP A 359 -3.20 11.25 10.68
C ASP A 359 -2.41 12.56 10.55
N ILE A 360 -1.59 12.84 11.55
CA ILE A 360 -0.67 13.98 11.64
C ILE A 360 0.76 13.49 11.42
N PHE A 361 1.51 14.19 10.57
CA PHE A 361 2.89 13.90 10.20
C PHE A 361 3.81 15.05 10.63
N LEU A 362 5.00 14.71 11.12
CA LEU A 362 5.99 15.66 11.62
C LEU A 362 6.99 16.03 10.52
N ILE A 363 7.27 17.33 10.33
CA ILE A 363 8.08 17.86 9.23
C ILE A 363 9.29 18.65 9.72
N GLY A 364 10.49 18.22 9.34
CA GLY A 364 11.73 18.99 9.48
C GLY A 364 12.15 19.26 10.93
N LEU A 365 11.79 18.37 11.86
CA LEU A 365 12.08 18.53 13.29
C LEU A 365 13.26 17.67 13.73
N SER A 366 13.92 18.07 14.82
CA SER A 366 14.73 17.14 15.61
C SER A 366 13.83 16.24 16.46
N GLU A 367 14.35 15.11 16.94
CA GLU A 367 13.56 14.22 17.82
C GLU A 367 13.07 14.92 19.11
N ALA A 368 13.91 15.79 19.69
CA ALA A 368 13.53 16.58 20.86
C ALA A 368 12.41 17.56 20.53
N ALA A 369 12.51 18.27 19.40
CA ALA A 369 11.46 19.20 18.97
C ALA A 369 10.17 18.46 18.60
N ALA A 370 10.26 17.31 17.92
CA ALA A 370 9.12 16.45 17.63
C ALA A 370 8.39 15.98 18.90
N THR A 371 9.15 15.59 19.92
CA THR A 371 8.60 15.20 21.22
C THR A 371 7.86 16.37 21.86
N GLN A 372 8.44 17.57 21.82
CA GLN A 372 7.80 18.78 22.33
C GLN A 372 6.50 19.08 21.58
N ARG A 373 6.48 18.97 20.24
CA ARG A 373 5.27 19.21 19.43
C ARG A 373 4.14 18.23 19.74
N ILE A 374 4.47 16.97 20.01
CA ILE A 374 3.49 15.96 20.46
C ILE A 374 2.94 16.33 21.84
N GLN A 375 3.78 16.85 22.74
CA GLN A 375 3.37 17.32 24.07
C GLN A 375 2.47 18.56 23.97
N ASP A 376 2.81 19.53 23.12
CA ASP A 376 2.00 20.72 22.87
C ASP A 376 0.61 20.33 22.35
N LEU A 377 0.55 19.35 21.44
CA LEU A 377 -0.71 18.80 20.94
C LEU A 377 -1.51 18.13 22.06
N TYR A 378 -0.88 17.33 22.92
CA TYR A 378 -1.55 16.70 24.05
C TYR A 378 -2.17 17.74 25.00
N ASP A 379 -1.43 18.78 25.34
CA ASP A 379 -1.89 19.84 26.24
C ASP A 379 -3.05 20.64 25.62
N HIS A 380 -2.98 20.90 24.30
CA HIS A 380 -4.08 21.50 23.55
C HIS A 380 -5.33 20.61 23.55
N LEU A 381 -5.18 19.33 23.22
CA LEU A 381 -6.29 18.37 23.19
C LEU A 381 -6.96 18.28 24.56
N ARG A 382 -6.19 18.21 25.64
CA ARG A 382 -6.73 18.22 27.00
C ARG A 382 -7.53 19.48 27.32
N ALA A 383 -7.07 20.64 26.84
CA ALA A 383 -7.75 21.90 27.06
C ALA A 383 -9.11 21.97 26.33
N VAL A 384 -9.19 21.41 25.12
CA VAL A 384 -10.41 21.46 24.28
C VAL A 384 -11.39 20.32 24.59
N GLY A 385 -10.90 19.10 24.77
CA GLY A 385 -11.72 17.88 24.86
C GLY A 385 -11.71 17.16 26.21
N GLY A 386 -10.99 17.67 27.20
CA GLY A 386 -10.93 17.12 28.54
C GLY A 386 -10.11 15.84 28.63
N ASP A 387 -10.70 14.77 29.16
CA ASP A 387 -9.97 13.53 29.42
C ASP A 387 -9.50 12.86 28.12
N THR A 388 -8.20 12.57 28.04
CA THR A 388 -7.52 12.16 26.82
C THR A 388 -6.68 10.92 27.10
N THR A 389 -7.12 9.79 26.55
CA THR A 389 -6.37 8.54 26.57
C THR A 389 -5.32 8.55 25.46
N VAL A 390 -4.09 8.18 25.81
CA VAL A 390 -2.96 8.16 24.87
C VAL A 390 -2.46 6.73 24.72
N VAL A 391 -2.40 6.24 23.48
CA VAL A 391 -1.84 4.94 23.13
C VAL A 391 -0.58 5.17 22.30
N ARG A 392 0.55 4.62 22.73
CA ARG A 392 1.82 4.71 21.99
C ARG A 392 2.20 3.35 21.44
N THR A 393 2.48 3.30 20.14
CA THR A 393 3.08 2.15 19.47
C THR A 393 4.50 2.49 19.02
N LYS A 394 5.18 1.55 18.34
CA LYS A 394 6.49 1.81 17.71
C LYS A 394 6.42 2.89 16.61
N LEU A 395 5.27 3.02 15.94
CA LEU A 395 5.14 3.85 14.73
C LEU A 395 4.27 5.09 14.93
N ALA A 396 3.45 5.14 15.97
CA ALA A 396 2.49 6.23 16.16
C ALA A 396 2.14 6.48 17.63
N VAL A 397 1.67 7.70 17.91
CA VAL A 397 1.00 8.09 19.16
C VAL A 397 -0.45 8.45 18.82
N THR A 398 -1.40 7.78 19.44
CA THR A 398 -2.84 7.93 19.16
C THR A 398 -3.55 8.52 20.37
N PHE A 399 -4.27 9.61 20.16
CA PHE A 399 -5.06 10.34 21.14
C PHE A 399 -6.54 10.01 20.96
N ILE A 400 -7.18 9.57 22.05
CA ILE A 400 -8.58 9.15 22.10
C ILE A 400 -9.29 10.00 23.16
N GLN A 401 -10.37 10.67 22.76
CA GLN A 401 -11.19 11.48 23.65
C GLN A 401 -12.63 10.97 23.60
N ASP A 402 -13.09 10.41 24.72
CA ASP A 402 -14.31 9.59 24.79
C ASP A 402 -15.60 10.44 24.86
N ARG A 403 -15.48 11.74 25.14
CA ARG A 403 -16.61 12.58 25.59
C ARG A 403 -17.21 13.55 24.58
N LEU A 404 -16.65 13.70 23.38
CA LEU A 404 -17.09 14.74 22.44
C LEU A 404 -17.96 14.25 21.28
N THR A 405 -18.10 12.95 21.07
CA THR A 405 -18.80 12.43 19.88
C THR A 405 -20.02 11.60 20.27
N ASN A 406 -21.22 11.99 19.82
CA ASN A 406 -22.41 11.12 19.76
C ASN A 406 -22.25 9.96 18.74
N HIS A 407 -21.02 9.61 18.38
CA HIS A 407 -20.70 8.53 17.46
C HIS A 407 -20.44 7.26 18.27
N ARG A 408 -20.78 6.11 17.67
CA ARG A 408 -20.60 4.78 18.27
C ARG A 408 -19.13 4.47 18.60
N MET A 409 -18.19 5.21 18.01
CA MET A 409 -16.75 5.26 18.31
C MET A 409 -16.21 6.69 18.06
N PRO A 410 -15.40 7.27 18.95
CA PRO A 410 -14.76 8.57 18.72
C PRO A 410 -13.65 8.48 17.67
N ARG A 411 -13.63 9.41 16.70
CA ARG A 411 -12.53 9.52 15.71
C ARG A 411 -11.22 9.83 16.43
N VAL A 412 -10.17 9.07 16.17
CA VAL A 412 -8.88 9.26 16.86
C VAL A 412 -7.98 10.25 16.12
N ILE A 413 -7.10 10.91 16.86
CA ILE A 413 -6.01 11.71 16.30
C ILE A 413 -4.74 10.90 16.44
N GLN A 414 -4.02 10.67 15.35
CA GLN A 414 -2.84 9.81 15.32
C GLN A 414 -1.64 10.61 14.80
N VAL A 415 -0.58 10.70 15.60
CA VAL A 415 0.69 11.27 15.16
C VAL A 415 1.63 10.16 14.72
N VAL A 416 2.02 10.16 13.45
CA VAL A 416 3.03 9.26 12.91
C VAL A 416 4.41 9.70 13.41
N LEU A 417 5.14 8.77 14.03
CA LEU A 417 6.41 9.07 14.71
C LEU A 417 7.61 9.25 13.77
N ARG A 418 7.47 8.86 12.48
CA ARG A 418 8.48 9.17 11.48
C ARG A 418 8.51 10.68 11.25
N ILE A 419 9.71 11.26 11.32
CA ILE A 419 9.96 12.65 10.94
C ILE A 419 10.30 12.67 9.45
N TYR A 420 9.56 13.49 8.71
CA TYR A 420 9.73 13.69 7.27
C TYR A 420 10.45 15.01 6.99
N GLN A 421 11.08 15.13 5.84
CA GLN A 421 11.73 16.37 5.42
C GLN A 421 10.72 17.41 4.92
N SER A 422 9.64 16.95 4.29
CA SER A 422 8.66 17.84 3.66
C SER A 422 7.28 17.18 3.48
N PRO A 423 6.22 17.99 3.25
CA PRO A 423 4.91 17.47 2.86
C PRO A 423 4.94 16.61 1.60
N ALA A 424 5.85 16.90 0.66
CA ALA A 424 6.03 16.08 -0.55
C ALA A 424 6.52 14.67 -0.20
N GLU A 425 7.43 14.51 0.77
CA GLU A 425 7.87 13.18 1.24
C GLU A 425 6.71 12.40 1.87
N VAL A 426 5.88 13.07 2.67
CA VAL A 426 4.69 12.45 3.30
C VAL A 426 3.78 11.89 2.22
N LEU A 427 3.37 12.70 1.25
CA LEU A 427 2.43 12.30 0.20
C LEU A 427 3.03 11.28 -0.78
N ALA A 428 4.34 11.34 -1.04
CA ALA A 428 5.03 10.33 -1.83
C ALA A 428 5.01 8.96 -1.13
N GLY A 429 4.83 8.87 0.18
CA GLY A 429 4.75 7.59 0.91
C GLY A 429 3.39 6.88 0.81
N PHE A 430 2.36 7.52 0.25
CA PHE A 430 1.00 6.97 0.24
C PHE A 430 0.83 5.94 -0.88
N ASP A 431 -0.05 4.97 -0.66
CA ASP A 431 -0.31 3.87 -1.59
C ASP A 431 -1.50 4.14 -2.54
N VAL A 432 -2.61 4.67 -2.01
CA VAL A 432 -3.83 4.98 -2.76
C VAL A 432 -3.85 6.44 -3.26
N ASP A 433 -4.23 6.65 -4.52
CA ASP A 433 -4.12 7.97 -5.17
C ASP A 433 -4.97 9.07 -4.54
N ALA A 434 -6.26 8.82 -4.36
CA ALA A 434 -7.22 9.84 -3.94
C ALA A 434 -6.85 10.49 -2.60
N CYS A 435 -6.20 9.75 -1.70
CA CYS A 435 -5.83 10.24 -0.37
C CYS A 435 -4.46 10.91 -0.31
N CYS A 436 -3.79 11.12 -1.44
CA CYS A 436 -2.51 11.84 -1.50
C CYS A 436 -2.73 13.36 -1.46
N VAL A 437 -3.36 13.80 -0.38
CA VAL A 437 -3.72 15.18 -0.06
C VAL A 437 -3.31 15.51 1.38
N ALA A 438 -2.87 16.74 1.63
CA ALA A 438 -2.41 17.21 2.93
C ALA A 438 -2.90 18.63 3.23
N TYR A 439 -3.10 18.94 4.51
CA TYR A 439 -3.38 20.27 5.04
C TYR A 439 -2.29 20.66 6.04
N ASP A 440 -1.62 21.77 5.81
CA ASP A 440 -0.51 22.26 6.64
C ASP A 440 -0.93 23.32 7.68
N GLY A 441 -2.24 23.56 7.81
CA GLY A 441 -2.81 24.62 8.66
C GLY A 441 -3.05 25.94 7.91
N GLU A 442 -2.41 26.14 6.76
CA GLU A 442 -2.63 27.30 5.90
C GLU A 442 -3.31 26.91 4.59
N ARG A 443 -2.74 25.92 3.89
CA ARG A 443 -3.05 25.53 2.51
C ARG A 443 -3.33 24.04 2.42
N VAL A 444 -4.05 23.66 1.37
CA VAL A 444 -4.32 22.26 1.05
C VAL A 444 -3.55 21.89 -0.20
N TRP A 445 -2.76 20.82 -0.07
CA TRP A 445 -1.89 20.29 -1.11
C TRP A 445 -2.44 18.97 -1.62
N ALA A 446 -2.31 18.75 -2.93
CA ALA A 446 -2.59 17.47 -3.56
C ALA A 446 -1.43 17.07 -4.46
N SER A 447 -1.09 15.79 -4.47
CA SER A 447 -0.21 15.26 -5.52
C SER A 447 -0.90 15.29 -6.89
N SER A 448 -0.11 15.23 -7.96
CA SER A 448 -0.66 15.14 -9.33
C SER A 448 -1.61 13.94 -9.52
N ARG A 449 -1.32 12.80 -8.88
CA ARG A 449 -2.17 11.61 -8.93
C ARG A 449 -3.43 11.72 -8.08
N ALA A 450 -3.37 12.39 -6.93
CA ALA A 450 -4.59 12.70 -6.17
C ALA A 450 -5.53 13.58 -6.98
N ARG A 451 -5.01 14.64 -7.63
CA ARG A 451 -5.83 15.48 -8.52
C ARG A 451 -6.50 14.66 -9.63
N ARG A 452 -5.76 13.76 -10.29
CA ARG A 452 -6.34 12.82 -11.26
C ARG A 452 -7.46 11.99 -10.63
N ALA A 453 -7.17 11.37 -9.49
CA ALA A 453 -8.10 10.44 -8.86
C ALA A 453 -9.37 11.15 -8.37
N ILE A 454 -9.27 12.38 -7.87
CA ILE A 454 -10.39 13.22 -7.45
C ILE A 454 -11.23 13.66 -8.65
N ASN A 455 -10.60 14.08 -9.74
CA ASN A 455 -11.34 14.52 -10.94
C ASN A 455 -12.05 13.35 -11.63
N GLY A 456 -11.40 12.19 -11.71
CA GLY A 456 -11.95 10.99 -12.33
C GLY A 456 -12.81 10.15 -11.39
N MET A 457 -12.75 10.38 -10.08
CA MET A 457 -13.25 9.47 -9.04
C MET A 457 -12.74 8.04 -9.23
N VAL A 458 -11.45 7.89 -9.56
CA VAL A 458 -10.80 6.60 -9.87
C VAL A 458 -9.40 6.53 -9.26
N ASN A 459 -9.14 5.48 -8.48
CA ASN A 459 -7.80 5.06 -8.09
C ASN A 459 -7.24 4.09 -9.13
N VAL A 460 -5.94 4.18 -9.43
CA VAL A 460 -5.23 3.24 -10.29
C VAL A 460 -4.45 2.27 -9.40
N ALA A 461 -4.67 0.97 -9.60
CA ALA A 461 -3.90 -0.07 -8.96
C ALA A 461 -2.46 -0.06 -9.52
N ASP A 462 -1.48 0.05 -8.63
CA ASP A 462 -0.06 0.07 -8.97
C ASP A 462 0.72 -0.73 -7.91
N GLU A 463 1.18 -1.91 -8.33
CA GLU A 463 1.95 -2.85 -7.50
C GLU A 463 3.24 -2.23 -6.95
N SER A 464 3.84 -1.26 -7.64
CA SER A 464 5.03 -0.58 -7.14
C SER A 464 4.78 0.31 -5.92
N ARG A 465 3.51 0.45 -5.50
CA ARG A 465 3.06 1.25 -4.35
C ARG A 465 2.36 0.38 -3.29
N GLN A 466 2.38 -0.94 -3.45
CA GLN A 466 1.62 -1.87 -2.62
C GLN A 466 2.13 -1.85 -1.18
N SER A 467 1.27 -1.38 -0.27
CA SER A 467 1.42 -1.58 1.17
C SER A 467 0.80 -2.92 1.61
N LEU A 468 1.06 -3.35 2.84
CA LEU A 468 0.46 -4.57 3.43
C LEU A 468 -1.08 -4.56 3.44
N THR A 469 -1.69 -3.37 3.36
CA THR A 469 -3.14 -3.16 3.43
C THR A 469 -3.71 -2.61 2.13
N TYR A 470 -2.93 -2.65 1.04
CA TYR A 470 -3.23 -1.93 -0.19
C TYR A 470 -4.58 -2.29 -0.80
N GLU A 471 -4.88 -3.58 -0.94
CA GLU A 471 -6.12 -4.07 -1.53
C GLU A 471 -7.32 -3.69 -0.66
N SER A 472 -7.19 -3.87 0.65
CA SER A 472 -8.21 -3.45 1.62
C SER A 472 -8.43 -1.94 1.60
N ARG A 473 -7.38 -1.14 1.38
CA ARG A 473 -7.49 0.32 1.24
C ARG A 473 -8.14 0.69 -0.09
N LEU A 474 -7.76 0.10 -1.22
CA LEU A 474 -8.42 0.31 -2.52
C LEU A 474 -9.93 0.00 -2.42
N PHE A 475 -10.29 -1.13 -1.82
CA PHE A 475 -11.69 -1.47 -1.56
C PHE A 475 -12.39 -0.47 -0.61
N LYS A 476 -11.71 -0.04 0.45
CA LYS A 476 -12.25 1.00 1.34
C LYS A 476 -12.55 2.31 0.60
N TYR A 477 -11.66 2.77 -0.28
CA TYR A 477 -11.89 3.98 -1.08
C TYR A 477 -12.95 3.77 -2.17
N SER A 478 -13.17 2.53 -2.60
CA SER A 478 -14.28 2.22 -3.50
C SER A 478 -15.64 2.35 -2.84
N ALA A 479 -15.76 1.95 -1.57
CA ALA A 479 -16.93 2.22 -0.74
C ALA A 479 -17.15 3.72 -0.44
N ARG A 480 -16.15 4.57 -0.73
CA ARG A 480 -16.18 6.05 -0.62
C ARG A 480 -16.44 6.73 -1.97
N GLY A 481 -16.72 5.95 -3.01
CA GLY A 481 -17.09 6.42 -4.34
C GLY A 481 -15.95 6.54 -5.35
N PHE A 482 -14.78 5.96 -5.09
CA PHE A 482 -13.68 5.90 -6.05
C PHE A 482 -13.57 4.53 -6.70
N ALA A 483 -13.84 4.42 -8.00
CA ALA A 483 -13.63 3.15 -8.69
C ALA A 483 -12.14 2.76 -8.69
N VAL A 484 -11.86 1.47 -8.87
CA VAL A 484 -10.48 0.94 -8.92
C VAL A 484 -10.20 0.47 -10.34
N CYS A 485 -9.29 1.18 -11.01
CA CYS A 485 -8.74 0.82 -12.31
C CYS A 485 -7.59 -0.16 -12.10
N VAL A 486 -7.66 -1.34 -12.70
CA VAL A 486 -6.58 -2.33 -12.69
C VAL A 486 -6.00 -2.46 -14.10
N PRO A 487 -4.84 -1.84 -14.39
CA PRO A 487 -4.22 -1.95 -15.71
C PRO A 487 -3.74 -3.38 -15.99
N GLY A 488 -3.90 -3.83 -17.22
CA GLY A 488 -3.56 -5.16 -17.70
C GLY A 488 -4.51 -6.26 -17.22
N PHE A 489 -5.67 -5.89 -16.65
CA PHE A 489 -6.65 -6.85 -16.19
C PHE A 489 -7.29 -7.61 -17.36
N ASP A 490 -7.31 -8.93 -17.24
CA ASP A 490 -7.96 -9.82 -18.20
C ASP A 490 -8.88 -10.77 -17.44
N SER A 491 -10.19 -10.58 -17.62
CA SER A 491 -11.21 -11.38 -16.94
C SER A 491 -11.15 -12.86 -17.31
N SER A 492 -10.63 -13.20 -18.49
CA SER A 492 -10.47 -14.60 -18.92
C SER A 492 -9.41 -15.36 -18.12
N ARG A 493 -8.50 -14.62 -17.46
CA ARG A 493 -7.46 -15.19 -16.58
C ARG A 493 -7.93 -15.37 -15.14
N VAL A 494 -9.15 -14.94 -14.80
CA VAL A 494 -9.70 -15.14 -13.46
C VAL A 494 -10.12 -16.61 -13.33
N PRO A 495 -9.51 -17.37 -12.41
CA PRO A 495 -9.80 -18.78 -12.29
C PRO A 495 -11.20 -18.96 -11.66
N LEU A 496 -11.98 -19.91 -12.18
CA LEU A 496 -13.39 -20.11 -11.80
C LEU A 496 -13.57 -20.43 -10.30
N ASP A 497 -12.57 -21.07 -9.70
CA ASP A 497 -12.54 -21.45 -8.28
C ASP A 497 -12.12 -20.29 -7.35
N LEU A 498 -11.79 -19.10 -7.88
CA LEU A 498 -11.35 -17.97 -7.06
C LEU A 498 -12.34 -17.66 -5.94
N PHE A 499 -13.64 -17.64 -6.25
CA PHE A 499 -14.71 -17.25 -5.32
C PHE A 499 -14.98 -18.28 -4.20
N ASP A 500 -14.38 -19.47 -4.30
CA ASP A 500 -14.44 -20.49 -3.25
C ASP A 500 -13.25 -20.40 -2.28
N ARG A 501 -12.25 -19.54 -2.57
CA ARG A 501 -11.05 -19.39 -1.75
C ARG A 501 -11.29 -18.49 -0.54
N ASN A 502 -10.52 -18.71 0.53
CA ASN A 502 -10.53 -17.81 1.67
C ASN A 502 -9.80 -16.50 1.33
N ILE A 503 -10.37 -15.38 1.75
CA ILE A 503 -9.80 -14.04 1.54
C ILE A 503 -8.43 -13.84 2.19
N GLY A 504 -8.12 -14.59 3.25
CA GLY A 504 -6.82 -14.56 3.91
C GLY A 504 -5.69 -15.13 3.05
N ASP A 505 -6.01 -16.01 2.11
CA ASP A 505 -5.05 -16.80 1.33
C ASP A 505 -4.79 -16.22 -0.07
N VAL A 506 -5.40 -15.08 -0.40
CA VAL A 506 -5.26 -14.42 -1.69
C VAL A 506 -4.68 -13.01 -1.55
N HIS A 507 -3.99 -12.55 -2.60
CA HIS A 507 -3.33 -11.25 -2.66
C HIS A 507 -3.62 -10.53 -3.99
N GLY A 508 -3.32 -9.23 -4.04
CA GLY A 508 -3.44 -8.43 -5.25
C GLY A 508 -4.86 -8.38 -5.82
N VAL A 509 -4.95 -8.47 -7.15
CA VAL A 509 -6.23 -8.41 -7.88
C VAL A 509 -7.21 -9.50 -7.43
N ALA A 510 -6.72 -10.71 -7.12
CA ALA A 510 -7.56 -11.80 -6.63
C ALA A 510 -8.26 -11.45 -5.31
N LYS A 511 -7.54 -10.80 -4.39
CA LYS A 511 -8.12 -10.31 -3.13
C LYS A 511 -9.11 -9.18 -3.35
N LEU A 512 -8.83 -8.26 -4.28
CA LEU A 512 -9.76 -7.19 -4.65
C LEU A 512 -11.08 -7.75 -5.21
N LEU A 513 -11.01 -8.77 -6.06
CA LEU A 513 -12.18 -9.45 -6.62
C LEU A 513 -13.02 -10.16 -5.55
N LEU A 514 -12.39 -10.75 -4.53
CA LEU A 514 -13.10 -11.36 -3.40
C LEU A 514 -13.74 -10.36 -2.45
N LEU A 515 -13.20 -9.15 -2.36
CA LEU A 515 -13.75 -8.09 -1.52
C LEU A 515 -15.03 -7.46 -2.12
N GLU A 516 -15.17 -7.47 -3.44
CA GLU A 516 -16.33 -6.95 -4.18
C GLU A 516 -17.60 -7.81 -4.02
#